data_AF-A0A428XN84-F1
#
_entry.id   AF-A0A428XN84-F1
#
_cell.length_a   1.000
_cell.length_b   1.000
_cell.length_c   1.000
_cell.angle_alpha   90.00
_cell.angle_beta   90.00
_cell.angle_gamma   90.00
#
_symmetry.space_group_name_H-M   'P 1'
#
loop_
_entity.id
_entity.type
_entity.pdbx_description
1 polymer ?
#
loop_
_entity_poly.entity_id
_entity_poly.type
_entity_poly.pdbx_seq_one_letter_code
_entity_poly.pdbx_strand_id
1 'polypeptide(L)'
;MIGLGRNTADDGLSPQNREATRRATVVVIGGGQSGLSAAYHLKRRGFHSALTMPDSARTFVVVDAEPEPGGAWRHRWQSLRMATVNGIFDLPGFPKPPIDPAEPSRTAVPHYFAAFERLTDLPILRPVTVTAVRRADSDPDGELVVDTS
;
A
#
# COMPACT_ATOMS: atom_id res chain seq x y z
N MET A 1 0.94 -7.30 10.85
CA MET A 1 0.38 -8.65 10.64
C MET A 1 -0.93 -8.59 9.86
N ILE A 2 -0.95 -8.78 8.54
CA ILE A 2 -2.13 -8.61 7.67
C ILE A 2 -2.91 -9.92 7.52
N GLY A 3 -4.14 -10.03 8.04
CA GLY A 3 -5.01 -11.22 7.91
C GLY A 3 -6.35 -10.88 7.28
N LEU A 4 -6.83 -11.56 6.23
CA LEU A 4 -7.92 -11.12 5.33
C LEU A 4 -9.15 -12.04 5.50
N GLY A 5 -10.18 -11.63 6.25
CA GLY A 5 -11.32 -12.52 6.56
C GLY A 5 -12.65 -12.18 5.86
N ARG A 6 -13.26 -13.16 5.18
CA ARG A 6 -14.72 -13.23 4.96
C ARG A 6 -15.36 -14.18 5.98
N ASN A 7 -16.48 -13.76 6.56
CA ASN A 7 -17.16 -14.41 7.68
C ASN A 7 -18.30 -15.33 7.22
N THR A 8 -18.29 -16.60 7.64
CA THR A 8 -19.48 -17.46 7.81
C THR A 8 -19.25 -18.41 8.98
N ALA A 9 -20.31 -18.62 9.76
CA ALA A 9 -20.32 -19.12 11.14
C ALA A 9 -20.10 -20.64 11.34
N ASP A 10 -19.62 -20.95 12.56
CA ASP A 10 -19.70 -22.18 13.38
C ASP A 10 -19.09 -23.50 12.86
N ASP A 11 -18.02 -24.00 13.49
CA ASP A 11 -18.08 -24.97 14.62
C ASP A 11 -16.68 -25.62 14.87
N GLY A 12 -16.32 -25.85 16.13
CA GLY A 12 -15.38 -26.92 16.56
C GLY A 12 -13.94 -26.99 16.01
N LEU A 13 -13.01 -26.32 16.72
CA LEU A 13 -11.54 -26.51 16.79
C LEU A 13 -10.91 -27.63 15.92
N SER A 14 -10.37 -27.25 14.77
CA SER A 14 -9.36 -28.01 14.00
C SER A 14 -8.07 -27.18 13.87
N PRO A 15 -6.86 -27.73 14.07
CA PRO A 15 -5.61 -26.95 14.08
C PRO A 15 -5.06 -26.56 12.70
N GLN A 16 -5.91 -26.42 11.67
CA GLN A 16 -5.47 -26.26 10.27
C GLN A 16 -6.10 -25.09 9.50
N ASN A 17 -6.41 -23.97 10.17
CA ASN A 17 -6.74 -22.71 9.46
C ASN A 17 -5.97 -21.50 10.00
N ARG A 18 -4.67 -21.67 10.33
CA ARG A 18 -3.77 -20.51 10.41
C ARG A 18 -3.60 -19.98 8.99
N GLU A 19 -4.38 -18.97 8.61
CA GLU A 19 -4.04 -18.10 7.50
C GLU A 19 -2.54 -17.78 7.56
N ALA A 20 -1.83 -18.00 6.46
CA ALA A 20 -0.38 -17.90 6.41
C ALA A 20 0.07 -16.49 6.86
N THR A 21 0.47 -16.39 8.12
CA THR A 21 0.87 -15.13 8.73
C THR A 21 2.18 -14.67 8.10
N ARG A 22 2.13 -13.54 7.39
CA ARG A 22 3.33 -12.92 6.80
C ARG A 22 3.92 -11.89 7.76
N ARG A 23 5.26 -11.81 7.77
CA ARG A 23 6.02 -10.83 8.57
C ARG A 23 6.74 -9.83 7.69
N ALA A 24 6.84 -8.60 8.18
CA ALA A 24 7.63 -7.53 7.60
C ALA A 24 8.09 -6.62 8.74
N THR A 25 9.30 -6.05 8.64
CA THR A 25 9.75 -5.08 9.64
C THR A 25 9.00 -3.75 9.56
N VAL A 26 8.50 -3.39 8.38
CA VAL A 26 7.67 -2.21 8.15
C VAL A 26 6.48 -2.56 7.27
N VAL A 27 5.28 -2.18 7.72
CA VAL A 27 4.07 -2.22 6.89
C VAL A 27 3.66 -0.78 6.60
N VAL A 28 3.62 -0.40 5.33
CA VAL A 28 3.09 0.89 4.89
C VAL A 28 1.63 0.69 4.51
N ILE A 29 0.72 1.38 5.21
CA ILE A 29 -0.73 1.27 4.98
C ILE A 29 -1.16 2.43 4.08
N GLY A 30 -1.69 2.08 2.91
CA GLY A 30 -2.07 2.99 1.83
C GLY A 30 -1.01 3.07 0.73
N GLY A 31 -1.43 2.85 -0.52
CA GLY A 31 -0.63 2.93 -1.75
C GLY A 31 -0.86 4.22 -2.55
N GLY A 32 -1.28 5.29 -1.87
CA GLY A 32 -1.36 6.63 -2.43
C GLY A 32 -0.01 7.35 -2.42
N GLN A 33 -0.02 8.66 -2.69
CA GLN A 33 1.21 9.45 -2.83
C GLN A 33 2.16 9.36 -1.63
N SER A 34 1.62 9.45 -0.41
CA SER A 34 2.39 9.36 0.83
C SER A 34 3.02 7.97 1.00
N GLY A 35 2.24 6.91 0.78
CA GLY A 35 2.70 5.53 0.88
C GLY A 35 3.78 5.19 -0.14
N LEU A 36 3.59 5.62 -1.40
CA LEU A 36 4.58 5.45 -2.47
C LEU A 36 5.89 6.19 -2.15
N SER A 37 5.80 7.41 -1.61
CA SER A 37 6.98 8.17 -1.16
C SER A 37 7.70 7.45 -0.02
N ALA A 38 6.98 7.02 1.02
CA ALA A 38 7.56 6.28 2.15
C ALA A 38 8.25 4.99 1.69
N ALA A 39 7.56 4.19 0.88
CA ALA A 39 8.05 2.94 0.30
C ALA A 39 9.34 3.13 -0.51
N TYR A 40 9.38 4.16 -1.36
CA TYR A 40 10.57 4.49 -2.13
C TYR A 40 11.77 4.86 -1.25
N HIS A 41 11.54 5.62 -0.18
CA HIS A 41 12.60 5.94 0.77
C HIS A 41 13.05 4.73 1.61
N LEU A 42 12.16 3.81 1.96
CA LEU A 42 12.51 2.53 2.60
C LEU A 42 13.43 1.71 1.69
N LYS A 43 13.07 1.53 0.41
CA LYS A 43 13.89 0.82 -0.57
C LYS A 43 15.29 1.46 -0.69
N ARG A 44 15.38 2.79 -0.81
CA ARG A 44 16.67 3.50 -0.86
C ARG A 44 17.51 3.37 0.42
N ARG A 45 16.89 3.14 1.57
CA ARG A 45 17.58 2.90 2.85
C ARG A 45 17.96 1.43 3.07
N GLY A 46 17.81 0.59 2.05
CA GLY A 46 18.19 -0.83 2.09
C GLY A 46 17.16 -1.73 2.76
N PHE A 47 15.88 -1.34 2.82
CA PHE A 47 14.82 -2.30 3.11
C PHE A 47 14.46 -3.09 1.85
N HIS A 48 14.28 -4.40 2.01
CA HIS A 48 13.96 -5.33 0.95
C HIS A 48 12.45 -5.63 0.91
N SER A 49 11.98 -6.23 -0.18
CA SER A 49 10.59 -6.66 -0.30
C SER A 49 10.31 -7.81 0.68
N ALA A 50 9.32 -7.62 1.55
CA ALA A 50 8.82 -8.71 2.41
C ALA A 50 8.12 -9.83 1.60
N LEU A 51 7.77 -9.57 0.33
CA LEU A 51 7.10 -10.53 -0.53
C LEU A 51 8.07 -11.49 -1.22
N THR A 52 9.29 -11.03 -1.49
CA THR A 52 10.30 -11.79 -2.25
C THR A 52 11.54 -12.13 -1.44
N MET A 53 11.80 -11.41 -0.35
CA MET A 53 12.94 -11.63 0.56
C MET A 53 12.48 -11.64 2.02
N PRO A 54 11.56 -12.54 2.41
CA PRO A 54 10.93 -12.52 3.74
C PRO A 54 11.92 -12.74 4.90
N ASP A 55 13.03 -13.46 4.66
CA ASP A 55 14.04 -13.77 5.68
C ASP A 55 15.07 -12.65 5.87
N SER A 56 14.98 -11.56 5.11
CA SER A 56 15.87 -10.41 5.29
C SER A 56 15.54 -9.68 6.59
N ALA A 57 16.59 -9.24 7.29
CA ALA A 57 16.45 -8.53 8.57
C ALA A 57 15.73 -7.18 8.45
N ARG A 58 15.66 -6.59 7.25
CA ARG A 58 15.00 -5.30 7.00
C ARG A 58 14.09 -5.43 5.79
N THR A 59 12.81 -5.64 6.04
CA THR A 59 11.79 -5.89 5.01
C THR A 59 10.62 -4.93 5.11
N PHE A 60 10.01 -4.63 3.98
CA PHE A 60 8.78 -3.84 3.96
C PHE A 60 7.78 -4.34 2.92
N VAL A 61 6.51 -4.02 3.17
CA VAL A 61 5.40 -4.20 2.24
C VAL A 61 4.50 -2.98 2.32
N VAL A 62 3.94 -2.58 1.18
CA VAL A 62 2.84 -1.61 1.11
C VAL A 62 1.56 -2.39 0.91
N VAL A 63 0.51 -2.03 1.64
CA VAL A 63 -0.82 -2.57 1.42
C VAL A 63 -1.80 -1.46 1.11
N ASP A 64 -2.67 -1.69 0.14
CA ASP A 64 -3.57 -0.67 -0.34
C ASP A 64 -4.94 -1.27 -0.64
N ALA A 65 -6.00 -0.57 -0.21
CA ALA A 65 -7.37 -1.05 -0.34
C ALA A 65 -7.89 -0.98 -1.78
N GLU A 66 -7.30 -0.10 -2.59
CA GLU A 66 -7.66 0.02 -4.00
C GLU A 66 -7.25 -1.22 -4.79
N PRO A 67 -8.04 -1.63 -5.81
CA PRO A 67 -7.66 -2.73 -6.69
C PRO A 67 -6.47 -2.41 -7.61
N GLU A 68 -6.13 -1.13 -7.75
CA GLU A 68 -5.19 -0.61 -8.74
C GLU A 68 -4.51 0.68 -8.23
N PRO A 69 -3.41 1.13 -8.85
CA PRO A 69 -2.72 2.36 -8.46
C PRO A 69 -3.62 3.61 -8.47
N GLY A 70 -3.23 4.60 -7.67
CA GLY A 70 -3.88 5.91 -7.60
C GLY A 70 -4.36 6.32 -6.22
N GLY A 71 -4.61 5.36 -5.33
CA GLY A 71 -5.19 5.61 -4.01
C GLY A 71 -6.47 6.45 -4.11
N ALA A 72 -6.64 7.41 -3.20
CA ALA A 72 -7.81 8.29 -3.15
C ALA A 72 -8.09 9.09 -4.44
N TRP A 73 -7.10 9.27 -5.34
CA TRP A 73 -7.31 10.00 -6.59
C TRP A 73 -8.31 9.30 -7.52
N ARG A 74 -8.43 7.97 -7.45
CA ARG A 74 -9.41 7.17 -8.23
C ARG A 74 -10.85 7.61 -7.97
N HIS A 75 -11.10 8.16 -6.78
CA HIS A 75 -12.41 8.56 -6.27
C HIS A 75 -12.69 10.06 -6.38
N ARG A 76 -11.77 10.86 -6.94
CA ARG A 76 -12.05 12.27 -7.24
C ARG A 76 -13.14 12.37 -8.30
N TRP A 77 -13.92 13.45 -8.23
CA TRP A 77 -15.02 13.69 -9.17
C TRP A 77 -14.49 13.82 -10.62
N GLN A 78 -15.23 13.25 -11.57
CA GLN A 78 -14.85 13.17 -12.98
C GLN A 78 -14.65 14.55 -13.64
N SER A 79 -15.33 15.58 -13.12
CA SER A 79 -15.19 16.95 -13.61
C SER A 79 -13.90 17.65 -13.17
N LEU A 80 -13.15 17.12 -12.19
CA LEU A 80 -11.87 17.70 -11.78
C LEU A 80 -10.80 17.40 -12.82
N ARG A 81 -10.36 18.42 -13.56
CA ARG A 81 -9.33 18.29 -14.60
C ARG A 81 -7.95 18.60 -14.04
N MET A 82 -6.91 18.14 -14.72
CA MET A 82 -5.53 18.47 -14.36
C MET A 82 -5.21 19.96 -14.51
N ALA A 83 -5.92 20.69 -15.37
CA ALA A 83 -5.83 22.15 -15.45
C ALA A 83 -6.42 22.87 -14.23
N THR A 84 -7.35 22.25 -13.48
CA THR A 84 -8.10 22.89 -12.39
C THR A 84 -7.82 22.30 -11.02
N VAL A 85 -7.03 21.23 -10.94
CA VAL A 85 -6.51 20.73 -9.67
C VAL A 85 -5.48 21.71 -9.12
N ASN A 86 -5.39 21.85 -7.79
CA ASN A 86 -4.36 22.62 -7.10
C ASN A 86 -2.98 21.93 -7.14
N GLY A 87 -2.58 21.48 -8.34
CA GLY A 87 -1.40 20.67 -8.59
C GLY A 87 -1.40 19.33 -7.85
N ILE A 88 -0.37 18.54 -8.16
CA ILE A 88 0.07 17.42 -7.35
C ILE A 88 1.59 17.49 -7.24
N PHE A 89 2.13 17.19 -6.07
CA PHE A 89 3.58 17.13 -5.89
C PHE A 89 4.18 15.98 -6.69
N ASP A 90 5.45 16.10 -7.09
CA ASP A 90 6.17 14.98 -7.69
C ASP A 90 6.42 13.89 -6.65
N LEU A 91 6.42 12.65 -7.10
CA LEU A 91 6.94 11.52 -6.36
C LEU A 91 8.48 11.57 -6.36
N PRO A 92 9.14 11.09 -5.30
CA PRO A 92 10.56 11.35 -5.13
C PRO A 92 11.38 10.67 -6.23
N GLY A 93 12.26 11.43 -6.87
CA GLY A 93 13.09 10.93 -7.98
C GLY A 93 12.32 10.63 -9.27
N PHE A 94 11.04 11.02 -9.36
CA PHE A 94 10.20 10.76 -10.53
C PHE A 94 9.33 11.97 -10.87
N PRO A 95 9.86 12.92 -11.67
CA PRO A 95 9.08 14.08 -12.08
C PRO A 95 7.83 13.64 -12.84
N LYS A 96 6.73 14.39 -12.67
CA LYS A 96 5.51 14.16 -13.45
C LYS A 96 5.83 14.23 -14.94
N PRO A 97 5.36 13.25 -15.75
CA PRO A 97 5.40 13.39 -17.19
C PRO A 97 4.51 14.56 -17.64
N PRO A 98 4.62 15.00 -18.90
CA PRO A 98 3.59 15.84 -19.49
C PRO A 98 2.22 15.16 -19.34
N ILE A 99 1.28 15.82 -18.67
CA ILE A 99 -0.08 15.34 -18.45
C ILE A 99 -1.02 16.24 -19.22
N ASP A 100 -1.97 15.67 -19.95
CA ASP A 100 -2.99 16.43 -20.66
C ASP A 100 -3.80 17.28 -19.66
N PRO A 101 -3.78 18.63 -19.76
CA PRO A 101 -4.53 19.50 -18.87
C PRO A 101 -6.04 19.22 -18.87
N ALA A 102 -6.59 18.68 -19.97
CA ALA A 102 -8.01 18.34 -20.10
C ALA A 102 -8.36 16.96 -19.51
N GLU A 103 -7.38 16.13 -19.16
CA GLU A 103 -7.64 14.81 -18.59
C GLU A 103 -8.22 14.94 -17.17
N PRO A 104 -9.20 14.10 -16.79
CA PRO A 104 -9.64 14.03 -15.40
C PRO A 104 -8.48 13.65 -14.47
N SER A 105 -8.34 14.35 -13.36
CA SER A 105 -7.36 14.03 -12.31
C SER A 105 -7.51 12.60 -11.78
N ARG A 106 -8.76 12.10 -11.73
CA ARG A 106 -9.06 10.70 -11.35
C ARG A 106 -8.56 9.64 -12.32
N THR A 107 -8.03 10.05 -13.47
CA THR A 107 -7.46 9.19 -14.51
C THR A 107 -5.96 9.46 -14.63
N ALA A 108 -5.58 10.73 -14.79
CA ALA A 108 -4.18 11.13 -14.97
C ALA A 108 -3.28 10.79 -13.77
N VAL A 109 -3.75 11.04 -12.54
CA VAL A 109 -2.94 10.81 -11.34
C VAL A 109 -2.72 9.30 -11.08
N PRO A 110 -3.74 8.43 -11.20
CA PRO A 110 -3.53 6.98 -11.22
C PRO A 110 -2.53 6.50 -12.27
N HIS A 111 -2.57 7.02 -13.50
CA HIS A 111 -1.58 6.67 -14.53
C HIS A 111 -0.15 7.04 -14.13
N TYR A 112 0.03 8.24 -13.57
CA TYR A 112 1.31 8.69 -13.03
C TYR A 112 1.81 7.78 -11.89
N PHE A 113 0.95 7.41 -10.95
CA PHE A 113 1.32 6.51 -9.86
C PHE A 113 1.65 5.11 -10.38
N ALA A 114 0.87 4.58 -11.32
CA ALA A 114 1.15 3.29 -11.94
C ALA A 114 2.51 3.27 -12.66
N ALA A 115 2.91 4.36 -13.31
CA ALA A 115 4.23 4.49 -13.92
C ALA A 115 5.35 4.50 -12.86
N PHE A 116 5.15 5.22 -11.76
CA PHE A 116 6.09 5.22 -10.64
C PHE A 116 6.26 3.82 -10.03
N GLU A 117 5.15 3.12 -9.77
CA GLU A 117 5.17 1.77 -9.21
C GLU A 117 5.93 0.79 -10.10
N ARG A 118 5.71 0.80 -11.41
CA ARG A 118 6.45 -0.04 -12.37
C ARG A 118 7.95 0.26 -12.39
N LEU A 119 8.32 1.55 -12.36
CA LEU A 119 9.72 1.95 -12.39
C LEU A 119 10.45 1.56 -11.10
N THR A 120 9.76 1.69 -9.97
CA THR A 120 10.36 1.53 -8.65
C THR A 120 10.27 0.13 -8.11
N ASP A 121 9.44 -0.75 -8.70
CA ASP A 121 9.25 -2.15 -8.30
C ASP A 121 9.08 -2.27 -6.78
N LEU A 122 8.08 -1.56 -6.26
CA LEU A 122 7.75 -1.53 -4.84
C LEU A 122 6.90 -2.77 -4.48
N PRO A 123 7.10 -3.35 -3.28
CA PRO A 123 6.34 -4.51 -2.82
C PRO A 123 4.94 -4.11 -2.37
N ILE A 124 4.02 -3.92 -3.31
CA ILE A 124 2.65 -3.48 -3.02
C ILE A 124 1.67 -4.66 -3.17
N LEU A 125 0.88 -4.92 -2.13
CA LEU A 125 -0.24 -5.87 -2.14
C LEU A 125 -1.57 -5.14 -2.28
N ARG A 126 -2.39 -5.59 -3.24
CA ARG A 126 -3.72 -5.09 -3.54
C ARG A 126 -4.67 -6.22 -3.97
N PRO A 127 -5.99 -6.06 -3.79
CA PRO A 127 -6.61 -5.14 -2.83
C PRO A 127 -6.46 -5.70 -1.41
N VAL A 128 -6.09 -4.86 -0.44
CA VAL A 128 -5.97 -5.24 0.97
C VAL A 128 -6.50 -4.10 1.84
N THR A 129 -7.63 -4.32 2.51
CA THR A 129 -8.17 -3.34 3.44
C THR A 129 -7.63 -3.62 4.83
N VAL A 130 -6.91 -2.67 5.43
CA VAL A 130 -6.52 -2.80 6.85
C VAL A 130 -7.69 -2.42 7.74
N THR A 131 -8.09 -3.34 8.63
CA THR A 131 -9.22 -3.19 9.54
C THR A 131 -8.77 -2.82 10.95
N ALA A 132 -7.56 -3.22 11.38
CA ALA A 132 -7.00 -2.82 12.67
C ALA A 132 -5.47 -2.86 12.69
N VAL A 133 -4.87 -2.12 13.63
CA VAL A 133 -3.47 -2.28 14.06
C VAL A 133 -3.47 -2.42 15.58
N ARG A 134 -2.86 -3.47 16.10
CA ARG A 134 -2.86 -3.80 17.54
C ARG A 134 -1.44 -4.18 17.97
N ARG A 135 -1.13 -4.01 19.25
CA ARG A 135 0.06 -4.64 19.82
C ARG A 135 -0.18 -6.14 19.94
N ALA A 136 0.85 -6.94 19.69
CA ALA A 136 0.79 -8.38 19.93
C ALA A 136 0.74 -8.72 21.43
N ASP A 137 1.34 -7.86 22.27
CA ASP A 137 1.43 -7.99 23.71
C ASP A 137 1.49 -6.60 24.40
N SER A 138 1.88 -6.58 25.68
CA SER A 138 2.03 -5.35 26.47
C SER A 138 3.38 -4.65 26.32
N ASP A 139 4.33 -5.22 25.56
CA ASP A 139 5.64 -4.61 25.35
C ASP A 139 5.48 -3.35 24.45
N PRO A 140 5.93 -2.16 24.90
CA PRO A 140 5.92 -0.96 24.07
C PRO A 140 6.74 -1.11 22.77
N ASP A 141 7.74 -1.99 22.76
CA ASP A 141 8.63 -2.27 21.62
C ASP A 141 8.30 -3.61 20.93
N GLY A 142 7.23 -4.29 21.35
CA GLY A 142 6.76 -5.57 20.81
C GLY A 142 6.18 -5.49 19.39
N GLU A 143 5.91 -6.66 18.81
CA GLU A 143 5.39 -6.76 17.44
C GLU A 143 3.98 -6.12 17.30
N LEU A 144 3.67 -5.65 16.09
CA LEU A 144 2.34 -5.16 15.73
C LEU A 144 1.56 -6.15 14.87
N VAL A 145 0.33 -6.42 15.32
CA VAL A 145 -0.71 -7.10 14.58
C VAL A 145 -1.42 -6.10 13.64
N VAL A 146 -1.78 -6.44 12.40
CA VAL A 146 -2.38 -5.51 11.39
C VAL A 146 -3.59 -6.18 10.71
N ASP A 147 -4.69 -6.46 11.40
CA ASP A 147 -5.82 -7.20 10.82
C ASP A 147 -6.33 -6.56 9.50
N THR A 148 -6.74 -7.38 8.53
CA THR A 148 -7.18 -6.97 7.18
C THR A 148 -8.45 -7.69 6.68
N SER A 149 -8.92 -7.36 5.47
CA SER A 149 -10.05 -8.01 4.79
C SER A 149 -10.00 -7.83 3.28
#